data_AF-A0A2T7TR46-F1
#
_entry.id   AF-A0A2T7TR46-F1
#
_cell.length_a   1.000
_cell.length_b   1.000
_cell.length_c   1.000
_cell.angle_alpha   90.00
_cell.angle_beta   90.00
_cell.angle_gamma   90.00
#
_symmetry.space_group_name_H-M   'P 1'
#
loop_
_entity.id
_entity.type
_entity.pdbx_description
1 polymer ?
#
loop_
_entity_poly.entity_id
_entity_poly.type
_entity_poly.pdbx_seq_one_letter_code
_entity_poly.pdbx_strand_id
1 'polypeptide(L)' 'SRRRMKPIRIRQSAYLNNRIEQDHRTIKRRIRPMLGFQSVATARVILGGIEMVQMMRKGQAKYACKRQPSLAEQFALLVA' A
#
# COMPACT_ATOMS: atom_id res chain seq x y z
N SER A 1 19.11 12.89 -24.63
CA SER A 1 19.29 14.05 -23.73
C SER A 1 19.59 13.55 -22.32
N ARG A 2 20.71 13.97 -21.71
CA ARG A 2 21.01 13.59 -20.31
C ARG A 2 20.11 14.44 -19.40
N ARG A 3 19.09 13.84 -18.79
CA ARG A 3 18.28 14.52 -17.76
C ARG A 3 19.23 14.96 -16.64
N ARG A 4 19.30 16.27 -16.39
CA ARG A 4 20.04 16.87 -15.28
C ARG A 4 19.44 16.31 -13.98
N MET A 5 20.08 15.31 -13.39
CA MET A 5 19.57 14.66 -12.19
C MET A 5 19.65 15.65 -11.02
N LYS A 6 18.50 15.93 -10.41
CA LYS A 6 18.45 16.72 -9.17
C LYS A 6 19.18 15.92 -8.07
N PRO A 7 20.00 16.56 -7.22
CA PRO A 7 20.63 15.87 -6.11
C PRO A 7 19.57 15.19 -5.24
N ILE A 8 19.71 13.88 -5.02
CA ILE A 8 18.79 13.12 -4.16
C ILE A 8 19.08 13.52 -2.72
N ARG A 9 18.13 14.20 -2.07
CA ARG A 9 18.24 14.54 -0.64
C ARG A 9 17.92 13.30 0.18
N ILE A 10 18.96 12.65 0.72
CA ILE A 10 18.81 11.52 1.64
C ILE A 10 18.27 12.05 2.97
N ARG A 11 17.08 11.60 3.38
CA ARG A 11 16.52 11.94 4.69
C ARG A 11 17.07 10.97 5.73
N GLN A 12 17.72 11.49 6.78
CA GLN A 12 18.22 10.69 7.92
C GLN A 12 17.25 10.70 9.12
N SER A 13 15.94 10.81 8.87
CA SER A 13 14.95 10.76 9.96
C SER A 13 14.56 9.31 10.22
N ALA A 14 15.03 8.76 11.34
CA ALA A 14 14.69 7.39 11.77
C ALA A 14 13.16 7.18 11.88
N TYR A 15 12.43 8.18 12.38
CA TYR A 15 10.97 8.11 12.52
C TYR A 15 10.25 7.99 11.17
N LEU A 16 10.61 8.83 10.19
CA LEU A 16 10.01 8.77 8.86
C LEU A 16 10.37 7.46 8.15
N ASN A 17 11.58 6.95 8.37
CA ASN A 17 12.02 5.67 7.83
C ASN A 17 11.22 4.50 8.43
N ASN A 18 10.97 4.51 9.74
CA ASN A 18 10.19 3.46 10.40
C ASN A 18 8.76 3.35 9.84
N ARG A 19 8.12 4.47 9.51
CA ARG A 19 6.78 4.47 8.91
C ARG A 19 6.77 3.83 7.51
N ILE A 20 7.76 4.16 6.68
CA ILE A 20 7.92 3.56 5.35
C ILE A 20 8.18 2.05 5.46
N GLU A 21 9.09 1.66 6.36
CA GLU A 21 9.43 0.25 6.52
C GLU A 21 8.30 -0.59 7.12
N GLN A 22 7.43 0.01 7.95
CA GLN A 22 6.24 -0.65 8.45
C GLN A 22 5.24 -0.96 7.32
N ASP A 23 5.04 -0.02 6.39
CA ASP A 23 4.18 -0.24 5.23
C ASP A 23 4.76 -1.34 4.33
N HIS A 24 6.07 -1.30 4.08
CA HIS A 24 6.76 -2.35 3.33
C HIS A 24 6.67 -3.72 4.00
N ARG A 25 6.75 -3.83 5.33
CA ARG A 25 6.65 -5.11 6.05
C ARG A 25 5.35 -5.85 5.73
N THR A 26 4.23 -5.13 5.61
CA THR A 26 2.94 -5.77 5.35
C THR A 26 2.89 -6.39 3.96
N ILE A 27 3.36 -5.65 2.95
CA ILE A 27 3.49 -6.12 1.57
C ILE A 27 4.47 -7.30 1.51
N LYS A 28 5.68 -7.13 2.06
CA LYS A 28 6.72 -8.18 2.10
C LYS A 28 6.22 -9.47 2.74
N ARG A 29 5.45 -9.39 3.84
CA ARG A 29 4.87 -10.55 4.51
C ARG A 29 3.87 -11.32 3.63
N ARG A 30 3.05 -10.61 2.84
CA ARG A 30 2.09 -11.23 1.92
C ARG A 30 2.76 -11.88 0.70
N ILE A 31 3.81 -11.26 0.17
CA ILE A 31 4.51 -11.75 -1.03
C ILE A 31 5.56 -12.81 -0.72
N ARG A 32 6.11 -12.87 0.50
CA ARG A 32 7.15 -13.83 0.91
C ARG A 32 6.83 -15.29 0.58
N PRO A 33 5.59 -15.82 0.79
CA PRO A 33 5.26 -17.19 0.43
C PRO A 33 4.95 -17.38 -1.08
N MET A 34 4.95 -16.33 -1.89
CA MET A 34 4.67 -16.41 -3.33
C MET A 34 5.95 -16.67 -4.12
N LEU A 35 5.86 -17.39 -5.25
CA LEU A 35 6.97 -17.62 -6.19
C LEU A 35 7.33 -16.38 -7.04
N GLY A 36 6.91 -15.18 -6.61
CA GLY A 36 7.01 -13.94 -7.36
C GLY A 36 5.76 -13.63 -8.21
N PHE A 37 5.81 -12.49 -8.90
CA PHE A 37 4.75 -12.05 -9.81
C PHE A 37 5.07 -12.49 -11.23
N GLN A 38 4.11 -13.13 -11.91
CA GLN A 38 4.28 -13.61 -13.28
C GLN A 38 4.46 -12.48 -14.31
N SER A 39 3.90 -11.29 -14.05
CA SER A 39 4.05 -10.12 -14.93
C SER A 39 3.90 -8.81 -14.14
N VAL A 40 4.28 -7.69 -14.76
CA VAL A 40 4.07 -6.34 -14.17
C VAL A 40 2.58 -6.03 -14.00
N ALA A 41 1.73 -6.53 -14.92
CA ALA A 41 0.29 -6.34 -14.83
C ALA A 41 -0.30 -7.05 -13.60
N THR A 42 0.09 -8.31 -13.37
CA THR A 42 -0.37 -9.06 -12.19
C THR A 42 0.19 -8.49 -10.90
N ALA A 43 1.45 -8.04 -10.89
CA ALA A 43 2.05 -7.34 -9.76
C ALA A 43 1.24 -6.10 -9.38
N ARG A 44 0.83 -5.28 -10.37
CA ARG A 44 0.06 -4.05 -10.13
C ARG A 44 -1.30 -4.34 -9.49
N VAL A 45 -2.02 -5.34 -9.99
CA VAL A 45 -3.34 -5.72 -9.45
C VAL A 45 -3.21 -6.26 -8.03
N ILE A 46 -2.25 -7.17 -7.78
CA ILE A 46 -2.08 -7.79 -6.46
C ILE A 46 -1.60 -6.76 -5.43
N LEU A 47 -0.60 -5.94 -5.76
CA LEU A 47 -0.10 -4.90 -4.85
C LEU A 47 -1.19 -3.86 -4.56
N GLY A 48 -1.98 -3.45 -5.57
CA GLY A 48 -3.09 -2.54 -5.38
C GLY A 48 -4.18 -3.11 -4.46
N GLY A 49 -4.51 -4.40 -4.60
CA GLY A 49 -5.46 -5.07 -3.70
C GLY A 49 -4.96 -5.16 -2.26
N ILE A 50 -3.67 -5.46 -2.05
CA ILE A 50 -3.05 -5.48 -0.72
C ILE A 50 -3.10 -4.09 -0.08
N GLU A 51 -2.74 -3.06 -0.84
CA GLU A 51 -2.74 -1.66 -0.38
C GLU A 51 -4.16 -1.18 -0.04
N MET A 52 -5.15 -1.49 -0.87
CA MET A 52 -6.55 -1.17 -0.64
C MET A 52 -7.08 -1.73 0.70
N VAL A 53 -6.86 -3.02 0.95
CA VAL A 53 -7.24 -3.66 2.21
C VAL A 53 -6.54 -3.01 3.40
N GLN A 54 -5.28 -2.59 3.23
CA GLN A 54 -4.53 -1.92 4.27
C GLN A 54 -5.04 -0.50 4.54
N MET A 55 -5.44 0.25 3.51
CA MET A 55 -6.09 1.56 3.65
C MET A 55 -7.44 1.44 4.37
N MET A 56 -8.25 0.44 4.04
CA MET A 56 -9.52 0.14 4.71
C MET A 56 -9.33 -0.16 6.20
N ARG A 57 -8.34 -1.00 6.54
CA ARG A 57 -7.98 -1.32 7.94
C ARG A 57 -7.49 -0.11 8.72
N LYS A 58 -6.79 0.83 8.05
CA LYS A 58 -6.30 2.07 8.67
C LYS A 58 -7.37 3.17 8.75
N GLY A 59 -8.57 2.96 8.19
CA GLY A 59 -9.60 4.00 8.08
C GLY A 59 -9.21 5.15 7.15
N GLN A 60 -8.29 4.91 6.21
CA GLN A 60 -7.81 5.91 5.24
C GLN A 60 -8.68 5.96 3.97
N ALA A 61 -9.64 5.03 3.83
CA ALA A 61 -10.56 5.02 2.71
C ALA A 61 -11.56 6.19 2.84
N LYS A 62 -11.84 6.87 1.72
CA LYS A 62 -12.83 7.97 1.64
C LYS A 62 -14.25 7.57 2.12
N TYR A 63 -14.54 6.26 2.14
CA TYR A 63 -15.81 5.69 2.56
C TYR A 63 -15.84 5.25 4.03
N ALA A 64 -14.84 5.63 4.83
CA ALA A 64 -14.91 5.53 6.29
C ALA A 64 -15.97 6.52 6.81
N CYS A 65 -17.25 6.16 6.66
CA CYS A 65 -18.36 6.84 7.31
C CYS A 65 -18.06 6.98 8.82
N LYS A 66 -18.67 7.96 9.49
CA LYS A 66 -18.49 8.25 10.93
C LYS A 66 -18.70 7.03 11.86
N ARG A 67 -19.28 5.95 11.34
CA ARG A 67 -19.42 4.63 11.93
C ARG A 67 -18.35 3.73 11.29
N GLN A 68 -17.39 3.21 12.07
CA GLN A 68 -16.33 2.32 11.57
C GLN A 68 -16.96 1.06 10.95
N PRO A 69 -17.10 0.98 9.61
CA PRO A 69 -17.71 -0.18 8.99
C PRO A 69 -16.71 -1.32 9.02
N SER A 70 -17.20 -2.54 9.15
CA SER A 70 -16.38 -3.74 8.99
C SER A 70 -15.70 -3.74 7.61
N LEU A 71 -14.62 -4.50 7.47
CA LEU A 71 -13.90 -4.62 6.19
C LEU A 71 -14.83 -5.06 5.05
N ALA A 72 -15.77 -5.97 5.34
CA ALA A 72 -16.74 -6.46 4.36
C ALA A 72 -17.71 -5.36 3.91
N GLU A 73 -18.21 -4.54 4.84
CA GLU A 73 -19.05 -3.39 4.51
C GLU A 73 -18.29 -2.34 3.70
N GLN A 74 -17.03 -2.04 4.07
CA GLN A 74 -16.18 -1.13 3.30
C GLN A 74 -15.94 -1.64 1.87
N PHE A 75 -15.81 -2.95 1.69
CA PHE A 75 -15.65 -3.56 0.37
C PHE A 75 -16.96 -3.52 -0.43
N ALA A 76 -18.10 -3.82 0.20
CA ALA A 76 -19.41 -3.74 -0.44
C ALA A 76 -19.72 -2.31 -0.94
N LEU A 77 -19.38 -1.29 -0.15
CA LEU A 77 -19.55 0.12 -0.52
C LEU A 77 -18.63 0.57 -1.67
N LEU A 78 -17.51 -0.11 -1.91
CA LEU A 78 -16.61 0.20 -3.03
C LEU A 78 -17.12 -0.37 -4.35
N VAL A 79 -17.82 -1.51 -4.29
CA VAL A 79 -18.30 -2.26 -5.46
C VAL A 79 -19.69 -1.81 -5.90
N ALA A 80 -20.49 -1.25 -4.98
CA ALA A 80 -21.79 -0.64 -5.24
C ALA A 80 -21.66 0.68 -6.03
#